data_AF-Q18HX8-F1
#
_entry.id   AF-Q18HX8-F1
#
_cell.length_a   1.000
_cell.length_b   1.000
_cell.length_c   1.000
_cell.angle_alpha   90.00
_cell.angle_beta   90.00
_cell.angle_gamma   90.00
#
_symmetry.space_group_name_H-M   'P 1'
#
loop_
_entity.id
_entity.type
_entity.pdbx_description
1 polymer ?
#
loop_
_entity_poly.entity_id
_entity_poly.type
_entity_poly.pdbx_seq_one_letter_code
_entity_poly.pdbx_strand_id
1 'polypeptide(L)'
;MTNCIVGNLQDQATVEERVESGAAPDWVTAHWNTFRDGLLGERNDAPFPCFFGAESVANGDPLYTAVSSMTEKNALLNLGRTLLSYLEIYQDYSDRASLVVFFRPPNQELSEGEYHEALWHILQFLHVHDTKPWPKDIPTDPDDPHWEFSFGGEPMFPTCRAPFYDTRKSRYCPIGLEITFQPRALFENLRVTADTAMGERARETIQDRLEDYDGVCPHADLGDWGVEEDREWPQYMFSSDDKQAPDECPINITREYPKSNRLLDDENLLSPPA
;
A
#
# COMPACT_ATOMS: atom_id res chain seq x y z
N MET A 1 -6.55 -23.70 13.98
CA MET A 1 -6.61 -22.26 13.69
C MET A 1 -6.63 -22.12 12.20
N THR A 2 -7.65 -21.48 11.63
CA THR A 2 -7.89 -21.48 10.19
C THR A 2 -6.87 -20.56 9.52
N ASN A 3 -5.75 -21.18 9.15
CA ASN A 3 -4.65 -20.73 8.30
C ASN A 3 -5.18 -20.17 6.96
N CYS A 4 -5.76 -18.98 6.94
CA CYS A 4 -6.31 -18.35 5.73
C CYS A 4 -5.53 -17.06 5.43
N ILE A 5 -5.07 -16.85 4.20
CA ILE A 5 -4.39 -15.59 3.82
C ILE A 5 -5.34 -14.39 4.02
N VAL A 6 -6.64 -14.59 3.81
CA VAL A 6 -7.64 -13.52 3.96
C VAL A 6 -7.79 -13.14 5.43
N GLY A 7 -7.44 -11.90 5.76
CA GLY A 7 -7.54 -11.31 7.08
C GLY A 7 -6.43 -11.70 8.06
N ASN A 8 -5.31 -12.28 7.58
CA ASN A 8 -4.17 -12.64 8.43
C ASN A 8 -2.86 -12.18 7.80
N LEU A 9 -1.91 -11.76 8.63
CA LEU A 9 -0.54 -11.45 8.21
C LEU A 9 0.20 -12.74 7.86
N GLN A 10 0.83 -12.80 6.70
CA GLN A 10 1.59 -13.96 6.23
C GLN A 10 2.96 -13.50 5.69
N ASP A 11 3.99 -14.32 5.89
CA ASP A 11 5.25 -14.15 5.17
C ASP A 11 5.15 -14.62 3.72
N GLN A 12 6.13 -14.24 2.92
CA GLN A 12 6.16 -14.53 1.49
C GLN A 12 6.15 -16.04 1.20
N ALA A 13 6.96 -16.81 1.92
CA ALA A 13 7.07 -18.26 1.76
C ALA A 13 5.74 -18.97 2.01
N THR A 14 4.99 -18.52 3.02
CA THR A 14 3.67 -19.05 3.34
C THR A 14 2.63 -18.72 2.24
N VAL A 15 2.68 -17.53 1.65
CA VAL A 15 1.80 -17.19 0.52
C VAL A 15 2.13 -18.07 -0.69
N GLU A 16 3.41 -18.22 -1.03
CA GLU A 16 3.89 -19.04 -2.13
C GLU A 16 3.46 -20.51 -1.97
N GLU A 17 3.72 -21.14 -0.81
CA GLU A 17 3.33 -22.52 -0.52
C GLU A 17 1.81 -22.74 -0.73
N ARG A 18 0.99 -21.78 -0.30
CA ARG A 18 -0.47 -21.87 -0.42
C ARG A 18 -0.95 -21.69 -1.86
N VAL A 19 -0.29 -20.84 -2.63
CA VAL A 19 -0.57 -20.69 -4.06
C VAL A 19 -0.21 -21.97 -4.79
N GLU A 20 0.98 -22.53 -4.54
CA GLU A 20 1.46 -23.75 -5.19
C GLU A 20 0.62 -24.99 -4.84
N SER A 21 0.18 -25.10 -3.58
CA SER A 21 -0.67 -26.20 -3.13
C SER A 21 -2.15 -26.06 -3.52
N GLY A 22 -2.57 -24.90 -4.06
CA GLY A 22 -3.97 -24.60 -4.37
C GLY A 22 -4.83 -24.31 -3.14
N ALA A 23 -4.22 -24.03 -1.99
CA ALA A 23 -4.91 -23.67 -0.75
C ALA A 23 -5.32 -22.18 -0.70
N ALA A 24 -4.69 -21.32 -1.51
CA ALA A 24 -5.09 -19.93 -1.67
C ALA A 24 -6.34 -19.78 -2.54
N PRO A 25 -7.27 -18.85 -2.24
CA PRO A 25 -8.37 -18.53 -3.15
C PRO A 25 -7.86 -18.07 -4.52
N ASP A 26 -8.56 -18.44 -5.61
CA ASP A 26 -8.14 -18.13 -6.99
C ASP A 26 -7.77 -16.66 -7.22
N TRP A 27 -8.54 -15.73 -6.65
CA TRP A 27 -8.28 -14.31 -6.79
C TRP A 27 -7.01 -13.85 -6.06
N VAL A 28 -6.67 -14.47 -4.92
CA VAL A 28 -5.41 -14.23 -4.21
C VAL A 28 -4.25 -14.77 -5.03
N THR A 29 -4.38 -15.98 -5.57
CA THR A 29 -3.40 -16.57 -6.48
C THR A 29 -3.15 -15.68 -7.70
N ALA A 30 -4.21 -15.12 -8.29
CA ALA A 30 -4.09 -14.21 -9.42
C ALA A 30 -3.37 -12.90 -9.05
N HIS A 31 -3.72 -12.29 -7.91
CA HIS A 31 -3.00 -11.12 -7.39
C HIS A 31 -1.52 -11.44 -7.13
N TRP A 32 -1.23 -12.52 -6.40
CA TRP A 32 0.12 -12.94 -6.08
C TRP A 32 0.99 -13.10 -7.34
N ASN A 33 0.51 -13.85 -8.34
CA ASN A 33 1.27 -14.08 -9.57
C ASN A 33 1.49 -12.76 -10.32
N THR A 34 0.45 -11.93 -10.50
CA THR A 34 0.58 -10.65 -11.22
C THR A 34 1.43 -9.62 -10.46
N PHE A 35 1.45 -9.70 -9.13
CA PHE A 35 2.32 -8.89 -8.28
C PHE A 35 3.77 -9.31 -8.46
N ARG A 36 4.08 -10.56 -8.14
CA ARG A 36 5.43 -11.12 -8.17
C ARG A 36 6.03 -11.03 -9.56
N ASP A 37 5.31 -11.47 -10.59
CA ASP A 37 5.80 -11.48 -11.96
C ASP A 37 5.98 -10.05 -12.50
N GLY A 38 5.18 -9.09 -12.02
CA GLY A 38 5.35 -7.67 -12.35
C GLY A 38 6.59 -7.03 -11.72
N LEU A 39 6.94 -7.42 -10.49
CA LEU A 39 8.10 -6.86 -9.78
C LEU A 39 9.42 -7.56 -10.11
N LEU A 40 9.37 -8.86 -10.40
CA LEU A 40 10.56 -9.68 -10.73
C LEU A 40 10.77 -9.87 -12.23
N GLY A 41 9.79 -9.51 -13.05
CA GLY A 41 9.85 -9.60 -14.50
C GLY A 41 10.40 -8.35 -15.17
N GLU A 42 10.30 -8.36 -16.50
CA GLU A 42 10.67 -7.26 -17.37
C GLU A 42 9.47 -6.83 -18.21
N ARG A 43 9.45 -5.54 -18.57
CA ARG A 43 8.48 -4.97 -19.51
C ARG A 43 9.17 -3.93 -20.37
N ASN A 44 8.85 -3.92 -21.67
CA ASN A 44 9.55 -3.08 -22.65
C ASN A 44 11.09 -3.25 -22.59
N ASP A 45 11.55 -4.49 -22.38
CA ASP A 45 12.98 -4.83 -22.18
C ASP A 45 13.65 -4.10 -20.99
N ALA A 46 12.86 -3.58 -20.05
CA ALA A 46 13.30 -2.93 -18.83
C ALA A 46 12.80 -3.69 -17.58
N PRO A 47 13.62 -3.80 -16.51
CA PRO A 47 13.18 -4.37 -15.24
C PRO A 47 12.25 -3.40 -14.48
N PHE A 48 11.56 -3.90 -13.46
CA PHE A 48 10.71 -3.05 -12.61
C PHE A 48 11.48 -1.80 -12.08
N PRO A 49 10.89 -0.59 -12.14
CA PRO A 49 11.64 0.65 -11.88
C PRO A 49 12.21 0.77 -10.48
N CYS A 50 11.44 0.38 -9.47
CA CYS A 50 11.87 0.40 -8.08
C CYS A 50 12.71 -0.85 -7.78
N PHE A 51 14.03 -0.73 -7.97
CA PHE A 51 14.96 -1.83 -7.71
C PHE A 51 14.97 -2.28 -6.25
N PHE A 52 14.69 -1.39 -5.29
CA PHE A 52 14.55 -1.77 -3.88
C PHE A 52 13.34 -2.68 -3.63
N GLY A 53 12.21 -2.38 -4.28
CA GLY A 53 11.00 -3.21 -4.20
C GLY A 53 11.19 -4.56 -4.88
N ALA A 54 11.81 -4.58 -6.05
CA ALA A 54 12.14 -5.81 -6.75
C ALA A 54 13.10 -6.71 -5.94
N GLU A 55 14.16 -6.13 -5.37
CA GLU A 55 15.10 -6.84 -4.49
C GLU A 55 14.41 -7.37 -3.22
N SER A 56 13.57 -6.55 -2.59
CA SER A 56 12.77 -6.93 -1.42
C SER A 56 11.91 -8.17 -1.69
N VAL A 57 11.14 -8.18 -2.78
CA VAL A 57 10.33 -9.34 -3.19
C VAL A 57 11.21 -10.54 -3.54
N ALA A 58 12.34 -10.34 -4.23
CA ALA A 58 13.25 -11.44 -4.57
C ALA A 58 13.81 -12.12 -3.32
N ASN A 59 14.02 -11.37 -2.23
CA ASN A 59 14.53 -11.87 -0.96
C ASN A 59 13.46 -12.45 -0.03
N GLY A 60 12.17 -12.21 -0.29
CA GLY A 60 11.10 -12.61 0.61
C GLY A 60 10.90 -11.68 1.82
N ASP A 61 11.34 -10.43 1.71
CA ASP A 61 11.22 -9.42 2.75
C ASP A 61 9.77 -8.91 2.98
N PRO A 62 8.87 -8.83 1.98
CA PRO A 62 7.53 -8.34 2.23
C PRO A 62 6.67 -9.31 3.06
N LEU A 63 5.74 -8.72 3.78
CA LEU A 63 4.63 -9.40 4.43
C LEU A 63 3.36 -9.16 3.62
N TYR A 64 2.39 -10.06 3.75
CA TYR A 64 1.21 -10.11 2.90
C TYR A 64 -0.05 -10.30 3.71
N THR A 65 -1.15 -9.78 3.18
CA THR A 65 -2.51 -10.15 3.61
C THR A 65 -3.47 -9.99 2.44
N ALA A 66 -4.65 -10.58 2.58
CA ALA A 66 -5.73 -10.42 1.63
C ALA A 66 -7.01 -9.93 2.33
N VAL A 67 -7.79 -9.07 1.67
CA VAL A 67 -8.97 -8.44 2.27
C VAL A 67 -10.20 -8.77 1.41
N SER A 68 -11.26 -9.27 2.05
CA SER A 68 -12.42 -9.78 1.32
C SER A 68 -13.33 -8.70 0.71
N SER A 69 -13.19 -7.44 1.10
CA SER A 69 -13.99 -6.31 0.62
C SER A 69 -13.30 -4.98 0.90
N MET A 70 -13.46 -4.03 -0.02
CA MET A 70 -12.99 -2.65 0.12
C MET A 70 -13.92 -1.78 0.98
N THR A 71 -15.14 -2.24 1.31
CA THR A 71 -16.18 -1.42 1.97
C THR A 71 -16.85 -2.11 3.17
N GLU A 72 -16.75 -3.44 3.30
CA GLU A 72 -17.37 -4.12 4.44
C GLU A 72 -16.61 -3.85 5.73
N LYS A 73 -17.35 -3.32 6.73
CA LYS A 73 -16.83 -2.99 8.06
C LYS A 73 -15.89 -4.06 8.64
N ASN A 74 -16.30 -5.33 8.66
CA ASN A 74 -15.52 -6.39 9.30
C ASN A 74 -14.22 -6.70 8.53
N ALA A 75 -14.24 -6.60 7.20
CA ALA A 75 -13.04 -6.77 6.38
C ALA A 75 -12.02 -5.67 6.67
N LEU A 76 -12.47 -4.41 6.74
CA LEU A 76 -11.60 -3.27 7.03
C LEU A 76 -11.12 -3.22 8.49
N LEU A 77 -11.92 -3.69 9.46
CA LEU A 77 -11.44 -3.87 10.84
C LEU A 77 -10.34 -4.94 10.91
N ASN A 78 -10.48 -6.05 10.16
CA ASN A 78 -9.43 -7.07 10.10
C ASN A 78 -8.16 -6.57 9.41
N LEU A 79 -8.29 -5.72 8.39
CA LEU A 79 -7.14 -5.02 7.80
C LEU A 79 -6.44 -4.15 8.85
N GLY A 80 -7.20 -3.35 9.61
CA GLY A 80 -6.65 -2.53 10.70
C GLY A 80 -5.88 -3.36 11.74
N ARG A 81 -6.42 -4.52 12.16
CA ARG A 81 -5.69 -5.44 13.06
C ARG A 81 -4.42 -5.98 12.42
N THR A 82 -4.50 -6.38 11.16
CA THR A 82 -3.34 -6.90 10.42
C THR A 82 -2.23 -5.86 10.30
N LEU A 83 -2.59 -4.59 10.04
CA LEU A 83 -1.67 -3.47 10.04
C LEU A 83 -1.01 -3.27 11.42
N LEU A 84 -1.78 -3.34 12.51
CA LEU A 84 -1.18 -3.25 13.86
C LEU A 84 -0.20 -4.40 14.13
N SER A 85 -0.57 -5.65 13.81
CA SER A 85 0.34 -6.79 13.95
C SER A 85 1.60 -6.67 13.07
N TYR A 86 1.45 -6.09 11.87
CA TYR A 86 2.57 -5.79 11.00
C TYR A 86 3.50 -4.73 11.62
N LEU A 87 2.93 -3.63 12.11
CA LEU A 87 3.69 -2.54 12.74
C LEU A 87 4.44 -3.00 14.01
N GLU A 88 3.94 -4.03 14.71
CA GLU A 88 4.62 -4.63 15.86
C GLU A 88 5.90 -5.40 15.51
N ILE A 89 6.02 -5.92 14.28
CA ILE A 89 7.10 -6.86 13.92
C ILE A 89 8.01 -6.38 12.79
N TYR A 90 7.60 -5.43 11.95
CA TYR A 90 8.28 -5.16 10.68
C TYR A 90 9.76 -4.78 10.85
N GLN A 91 10.09 -3.97 11.86
CA GLN A 91 11.46 -3.52 12.13
C GLN A 91 12.39 -4.67 12.51
N ASP A 92 11.89 -5.63 13.29
CA ASP A 92 12.64 -6.82 13.71
C ASP A 92 12.67 -7.89 12.60
N TYR A 93 11.68 -7.88 11.71
CA TYR A 93 11.55 -8.85 10.62
C TYR A 93 12.53 -8.55 9.48
N SER A 94 12.50 -7.33 8.92
CA SER A 94 13.43 -6.89 7.87
C SER A 94 13.39 -5.36 7.72
N ASP A 95 14.53 -4.74 7.43
CA ASP A 95 14.62 -3.29 7.16
C ASP A 95 13.94 -2.87 5.84
N ARG A 96 13.42 -3.86 5.09
CA ARG A 96 12.70 -3.75 3.81
C ARG A 96 11.29 -4.33 3.87
N ALA A 97 10.79 -4.67 5.05
CA ALA A 97 9.51 -5.36 5.22
C ALA A 97 8.32 -4.43 4.92
N SER A 98 7.86 -4.33 3.67
CA SER A 98 6.59 -3.69 3.32
C SER A 98 5.40 -4.64 3.59
N LEU A 99 4.19 -4.09 3.76
CA LEU A 99 2.95 -4.88 3.78
C LEU A 99 2.20 -4.76 2.46
N VAL A 100 2.08 -5.85 1.72
CA VAL A 100 1.30 -5.93 0.48
C VAL A 100 -0.11 -6.46 0.77
N VAL A 101 -1.12 -5.73 0.35
CA VAL A 101 -2.53 -6.01 0.61
C VAL A 101 -3.28 -6.24 -0.69
N PHE A 102 -3.80 -7.46 -0.88
CA PHE A 102 -4.65 -7.81 -2.02
C PHE A 102 -6.12 -7.69 -1.67
N PHE A 103 -6.88 -6.89 -2.41
CA PHE A 103 -8.32 -6.78 -2.21
C PHE A 103 -9.07 -7.72 -3.16
N ARG A 104 -10.13 -8.36 -2.66
CA ARG A 104 -10.99 -9.17 -3.52
C ARG A 104 -11.51 -8.30 -4.67
N PRO A 105 -11.36 -8.75 -5.92
CA PRO A 105 -11.78 -7.95 -7.07
C PRO A 105 -13.29 -7.78 -7.09
N PRO A 106 -13.79 -6.62 -7.56
CA PRO A 106 -15.21 -6.36 -7.71
C PRO A 106 -15.83 -7.29 -8.76
N ASN A 107 -17.13 -7.57 -8.65
CA ASN A 107 -17.86 -8.40 -9.63
C ASN A 107 -18.08 -7.68 -10.97
N GLN A 108 -17.90 -6.36 -10.99
CA GLN A 108 -18.03 -5.49 -12.16
C GLN A 108 -16.75 -4.67 -12.29
N GLU A 109 -16.38 -4.32 -13.52
CA GLU A 109 -15.28 -3.39 -13.75
C GLU A 109 -15.61 -2.04 -13.11
N LEU A 110 -14.64 -1.49 -12.38
CA LEU A 110 -14.72 -0.16 -11.78
C LEU A 110 -13.94 0.82 -12.65
N SER A 111 -14.46 2.04 -12.73
CA SER A 111 -13.76 3.21 -13.27
C SER A 111 -12.58 3.63 -12.38
N GLU A 112 -11.71 4.50 -12.90
CA GLU A 112 -10.61 5.10 -12.13
C GLU A 112 -11.16 5.84 -10.90
N GLY A 113 -12.23 6.62 -11.07
CA GLY A 113 -12.85 7.35 -9.96
C GLY A 113 -13.37 6.45 -8.84
N GLU A 114 -13.95 5.30 -9.18
CA GLU A 114 -14.41 4.32 -8.18
C GLU A 114 -13.24 3.67 -7.43
N TYR A 115 -12.06 3.50 -8.06
CA TYR A 115 -10.86 3.05 -7.36
C TYR A 115 -10.27 4.12 -6.44
N HIS A 116 -10.28 5.39 -6.85
CA HIS A 116 -9.92 6.50 -5.96
C HIS A 116 -10.87 6.57 -4.75
N GLU A 117 -12.18 6.50 -4.97
CA GLU A 117 -13.16 6.46 -3.89
C GLU A 117 -12.92 5.29 -2.93
N ALA A 118 -12.62 4.10 -3.48
CA ALA A 118 -12.30 2.92 -2.67
C ALA A 118 -11.03 3.11 -1.81
N LEU A 119 -9.94 3.62 -2.40
CA LEU A 119 -8.71 3.92 -1.65
C LEU A 119 -9.00 4.88 -0.50
N TRP A 120 -9.63 6.01 -0.78
CA TRP A 120 -9.87 7.03 0.23
C TRP A 120 -10.86 6.59 1.30
N HIS A 121 -11.85 5.77 0.94
CA HIS A 121 -12.72 5.11 1.90
C HIS A 121 -11.93 4.23 2.87
N ILE A 122 -11.00 3.40 2.34
CA ILE A 122 -10.16 2.51 3.16
C ILE A 122 -9.28 3.32 4.11
N LEU A 123 -8.55 4.32 3.60
CA LEU A 123 -7.63 5.14 4.42
C LEU A 123 -8.39 5.94 5.48
N GLN A 124 -9.53 6.54 5.12
CA GLN A 124 -10.39 7.24 6.08
C GLN A 124 -10.95 6.28 7.15
N PHE A 125 -11.35 5.07 6.76
CA PHE A 125 -11.83 4.04 7.70
C PHE A 125 -10.73 3.67 8.69
N LEU A 126 -9.52 3.41 8.21
CA LEU A 126 -8.37 3.10 9.04
C LEU A 126 -8.08 4.23 10.04
N HIS A 127 -8.02 5.49 9.58
CA HIS A 127 -7.79 6.64 10.47
C HIS A 127 -8.91 6.87 11.51
N VAL A 128 -10.17 6.59 11.17
CA VAL A 128 -11.30 6.66 12.11
C VAL A 128 -11.24 5.56 13.17
N HIS A 129 -10.63 4.43 12.83
CA HIS A 129 -10.58 3.26 13.70
C HIS A 129 -9.21 3.01 14.34
N ASP A 130 -8.20 3.83 14.02
CA ASP A 130 -6.85 3.73 14.57
C ASP A 130 -6.88 3.64 16.11
N THR A 131 -5.96 2.87 16.66
CA THR A 131 -5.73 2.67 18.10
C THR A 131 -4.58 3.50 18.65
N LYS A 132 -4.00 4.40 17.84
CA LYS A 132 -3.02 5.39 18.28
C LYS A 132 -3.43 6.79 17.79
N PRO A 133 -3.04 7.85 18.53
CA PRO A 133 -3.25 9.21 18.03
C PRO A 133 -2.41 9.47 16.79
N TRP A 134 -2.89 10.36 15.92
CA TRP A 134 -2.09 10.87 14.81
C TRP A 134 -0.74 11.41 15.30
N PRO A 135 0.40 11.07 14.67
CA PRO A 135 1.72 11.49 15.14
C PRO A 135 1.82 13.00 15.32
N LYS A 136 2.50 13.45 16.38
CA LYS A 136 2.60 14.89 16.69
C LYS A 136 3.35 15.66 15.63
N ASP A 137 4.38 15.04 15.07
CA ASP A 137 5.31 15.66 14.13
C ASP A 137 4.83 15.57 12.68
N ILE A 138 3.74 14.83 12.42
CA ILE A 138 3.09 14.80 11.11
C ILE A 138 1.94 15.83 11.08
N PRO A 139 1.90 16.72 10.08
CA PRO A 139 0.80 17.65 9.85
C PRO A 139 -0.56 16.94 9.73
N THR A 140 -1.64 17.66 9.95
CA THR A 140 -3.00 17.14 9.67
C THR A 140 -3.57 17.67 8.36
N ASP A 141 -2.96 18.70 7.80
CA ASP A 141 -3.33 19.25 6.51
C ASP A 141 -2.66 18.44 5.40
N PRO A 142 -3.41 17.75 4.51
CA PRO A 142 -2.84 16.98 3.42
C PRO A 142 -2.08 17.83 2.39
N ASP A 143 -2.27 19.15 2.39
CA ASP A 143 -1.51 20.07 1.54
C ASP A 143 -0.20 20.56 2.19
N ASP A 144 0.17 20.03 3.35
CA ASP A 144 1.51 20.27 3.93
C ASP A 144 2.54 19.31 3.26
N PRO A 145 3.71 19.80 2.84
CA PRO A 145 4.73 18.97 2.19
C PRO A 145 5.28 17.84 3.08
N HIS A 146 5.08 17.91 4.40
CA HIS A 146 5.47 16.86 5.35
C HIS A 146 4.31 15.95 5.74
N TRP A 147 3.11 16.17 5.19
CA TRP A 147 1.97 15.30 5.46
C TRP A 147 2.18 13.92 4.85
N GLU A 148 1.85 12.88 5.61
CA GLU A 148 1.80 11.51 5.13
C GLU A 148 0.72 10.75 5.92
N PHE A 149 0.02 9.83 5.25
CA PHE A 149 -0.94 8.96 5.91
C PHE A 149 -0.29 8.22 7.08
N SER A 150 -0.91 8.28 8.25
CA SER A 150 -0.39 7.61 9.44
C SER A 150 -1.43 6.65 10.01
N PHE A 151 -0.96 5.47 10.44
CA PHE A 151 -1.78 4.48 11.14
C PHE A 151 -0.95 3.80 12.23
N GLY A 152 -1.54 3.51 13.39
CA GLY A 152 -0.82 2.88 14.50
C GLY A 152 0.30 3.76 15.07
N GLY A 153 0.24 5.07 14.84
CA GLY A 153 1.26 6.04 15.25
C GLY A 153 2.48 6.09 14.32
N GLU A 154 2.44 5.37 13.20
CA GLU A 154 3.53 5.32 12.22
C GLU A 154 3.10 5.99 10.91
N PRO A 155 3.92 6.90 10.35
CA PRO A 155 3.70 7.45 9.03
C PRO A 155 4.08 6.43 7.94
N MET A 156 3.23 6.29 6.93
CA MET A 156 3.31 5.25 5.92
C MET A 156 2.93 5.77 4.53
N PHE A 157 3.57 5.24 3.51
CA PHE A 157 3.29 5.50 2.10
C PHE A 157 2.48 4.35 1.48
N PRO A 158 1.16 4.51 1.22
CA PRO A 158 0.32 3.47 0.60
C PRO A 158 0.40 3.56 -0.93
N THR A 159 1.31 2.79 -1.54
CA THR A 159 1.43 2.72 -3.00
C THR A 159 0.38 1.79 -3.59
N CYS A 160 -0.47 2.29 -4.48
CA CYS A 160 -1.53 1.49 -5.10
C CYS A 160 -1.17 0.99 -6.50
N ARG A 161 -1.68 -0.20 -6.83
CA ARG A 161 -1.83 -0.71 -8.19
C ARG A 161 -3.30 -1.01 -8.49
N ALA A 162 -3.74 -0.76 -9.72
CA ALA A 162 -5.14 -0.92 -10.12
C ALA A 162 -5.32 -1.30 -11.61
N PRO A 163 -6.51 -1.80 -12.01
CA PRO A 163 -6.76 -2.23 -13.39
C PRO A 163 -6.86 -1.12 -14.43
N PHE A 164 -7.19 0.12 -14.05
CA PHE A 164 -7.43 1.20 -15.01
C PHE A 164 -6.15 1.76 -15.67
N TYR A 165 -4.96 1.39 -15.19
CA TYR A 165 -3.70 1.87 -15.76
C TYR A 165 -3.37 1.21 -17.10
N ASP A 166 -3.75 1.87 -18.19
CA ASP A 166 -3.45 1.42 -19.55
C ASP A 166 -1.99 1.67 -19.96
N THR A 167 -1.35 2.73 -19.48
CA THR A 167 0.01 3.13 -19.85
C THR A 167 1.02 2.93 -18.72
N ARG A 168 0.66 3.26 -17.47
CA ARG A 168 1.55 3.17 -16.30
C ARG A 168 1.60 1.75 -15.74
N LYS A 169 2.44 0.92 -16.33
CA LYS A 169 2.51 -0.51 -16.05
C LYS A 169 3.18 -0.84 -14.73
N SER A 170 3.98 0.08 -14.20
CA SER A 170 4.48 0.11 -12.83
C SER A 170 3.33 0.17 -11.80
N ARG A 171 2.20 0.77 -12.18
CA ARG A 171 0.99 0.91 -11.36
C ARG A 171 -0.15 -0.05 -11.76
N TYR A 172 0.04 -0.84 -12.81
CA TYR A 172 -1.01 -1.72 -13.34
C TYR A 172 -1.15 -3.03 -12.54
N CYS A 173 -2.38 -3.37 -12.15
CA CYS A 173 -2.75 -4.69 -11.66
C CYS A 173 -4.06 -5.13 -12.33
N PRO A 174 -4.10 -6.20 -13.13
CA PRO A 174 -5.29 -6.58 -13.90
C PRO A 174 -6.41 -7.17 -13.04
N ILE A 175 -6.14 -7.53 -11.78
CA ILE A 175 -7.09 -8.27 -10.95
C ILE A 175 -8.02 -7.31 -10.21
N GLY A 176 -7.46 -6.32 -9.52
CA GLY A 176 -8.20 -5.39 -8.68
C GLY A 176 -7.26 -4.45 -7.94
N LEU A 177 -7.76 -3.84 -6.86
CA LEU A 177 -6.96 -2.96 -6.02
C LEU A 177 -5.90 -3.75 -5.25
N GLU A 178 -4.68 -3.27 -5.30
CA GLU A 178 -3.57 -3.68 -4.46
C GLU A 178 -2.99 -2.45 -3.78
N ILE A 179 -2.71 -2.54 -2.48
CA ILE A 179 -2.05 -1.47 -1.72
C ILE A 179 -0.81 -2.05 -1.06
N THR A 180 0.35 -1.45 -1.32
CA THR A 180 1.58 -1.73 -0.57
C THR A 180 1.79 -0.61 0.45
N PHE A 181 1.63 -0.92 1.73
CA PHE A 181 1.89 -0.01 2.83
C PHE A 181 3.37 -0.07 3.22
N GLN A 182 4.04 1.09 3.25
CA GLN A 182 5.47 1.20 3.53
C GLN A 182 5.71 2.26 4.62
N PRO A 183 6.07 1.89 5.85
CA PRO A 183 6.50 2.84 6.87
C PRO A 183 7.65 3.72 6.35
N ARG A 184 7.63 5.00 6.72
CA ARG A 184 8.68 5.96 6.30
C ARG A 184 10.10 5.49 6.63
N ALA A 185 10.25 4.82 7.77
CA ALA A 185 11.52 4.23 8.21
C ALA A 185 12.16 3.30 7.17
N LEU A 186 11.38 2.64 6.30
CA LEU A 186 11.95 1.82 5.21
C LEU A 186 12.73 2.69 4.21
N PHE A 187 12.21 3.85 3.83
CA PHE A 187 12.91 4.77 2.91
C PHE A 187 14.15 5.38 3.55
N GLU A 188 14.09 5.70 4.85
CA GLU A 188 15.21 6.24 5.62
C GLU A 188 16.33 5.21 5.80
N ASN A 189 15.99 3.96 6.13
CA ASN A 189 16.96 2.87 6.29
C ASN A 189 17.70 2.56 4.99
N LEU A 190 16.97 2.57 3.87
CA LEU A 190 17.53 2.44 2.53
C LEU A 190 18.23 3.71 2.05
N ARG A 191 18.12 4.82 2.80
CA ARG A 191 18.65 6.15 2.48
C ARG A 191 18.23 6.61 1.07
N VAL A 192 16.95 6.45 0.78
CA VAL A 192 16.29 6.82 -0.48
C VAL A 192 15.48 8.11 -0.29
N THR A 193 15.88 8.94 0.65
CA THR A 193 15.25 10.24 0.95
C THR A 193 15.96 11.36 0.19
N ALA A 194 15.20 12.35 -0.28
CA ALA A 194 15.70 13.45 -1.12
C ALA A 194 16.68 14.39 -0.39
N ASP A 195 16.72 14.34 0.94
CA ASP A 195 17.65 15.11 1.77
C ASP A 195 19.11 14.57 1.73
N THR A 196 19.36 13.47 1.01
CA THR A 196 20.69 12.90 0.85
C THR A 196 21.09 12.77 -0.63
N ALA A 197 22.35 13.08 -0.94
CA ALA A 197 22.90 12.93 -2.30
C ALA A 197 22.92 11.47 -2.81
N MET A 198 22.69 10.49 -1.94
CA MET A 198 22.54 9.08 -2.34
C MET A 198 21.08 8.79 -2.70
N GLY A 199 20.13 9.30 -1.91
CA GLY A 199 18.71 9.18 -2.18
C GLY A 199 18.29 9.92 -3.45
N GLU A 200 18.80 11.13 -3.68
CA GLU A 200 18.60 11.87 -4.95
C GLU A 200 18.99 11.01 -6.16
N ARG A 201 20.22 10.46 -6.16
CA ARG A 201 20.70 9.59 -7.25
C ARG A 201 19.89 8.31 -7.41
N ALA A 202 19.45 7.72 -6.30
CA ALA A 202 18.60 6.54 -6.33
C ALA A 202 17.23 6.86 -6.96
N ARG A 203 16.65 8.02 -6.64
CA ARG A 203 15.39 8.50 -7.20
C ARG A 203 15.50 8.85 -8.67
N GLU A 204 16.55 9.56 -9.08
CA GLU A 204 16.85 9.82 -10.50
C GLU A 204 16.90 8.50 -11.29
N THR A 205 17.63 7.50 -10.76
CA THR A 205 17.71 6.17 -11.39
C THR A 205 16.35 5.48 -11.48
N ILE A 206 15.49 5.62 -10.46
CA ILE A 206 14.14 5.03 -10.47
C ILE A 206 13.27 5.74 -11.50
N GLN A 207 13.36 7.07 -11.62
CA GLN A 207 12.61 7.87 -12.59
C GLN A 207 13.02 7.52 -14.03
N ASP A 208 14.32 7.39 -14.31
CA ASP A 208 14.82 6.97 -15.62
C ASP A 208 14.25 5.58 -16.01
N ARG A 209 14.30 4.61 -15.08
CA ARG A 209 13.74 3.28 -15.30
C ARG A 209 12.22 3.29 -15.47
N LEU A 210 11.53 4.23 -14.81
CA LEU A 210 10.09 4.36 -14.90
C LEU A 210 9.67 4.73 -16.32
N GLU A 211 10.42 5.64 -16.97
CA GLU A 211 10.18 6.01 -18.36
C GLU A 211 10.34 4.82 -19.30
N ASP A 212 11.42 4.06 -19.17
CA ASP A 212 11.67 2.86 -19.98
C ASP A 212 10.60 1.78 -19.76
N TYR A 213 10.25 1.51 -18.50
CA TYR A 213 9.32 0.44 -18.12
C TYR A 213 7.87 0.75 -18.51
N ASP A 214 7.41 1.99 -18.27
CA ASP A 214 6.05 2.41 -18.58
C ASP A 214 5.90 2.87 -20.05
N GLY A 215 6.99 3.25 -20.71
CA GLY A 215 6.99 3.80 -22.06
C GLY A 215 6.39 5.21 -22.14
N VAL A 216 6.26 5.90 -21.01
CA VAL A 216 5.76 7.28 -20.87
C VAL A 216 6.55 7.98 -19.77
N CYS A 217 6.61 9.31 -19.82
CA CYS A 217 7.25 10.09 -18.76
C CYS A 217 6.67 9.75 -17.37
N PRO A 218 7.48 9.87 -16.31
CA PRO A 218 7.00 9.83 -14.92
C PRO A 218 5.76 10.70 -14.71
N HIS A 219 4.92 10.33 -13.74
CA HIS A 219 3.74 11.12 -13.41
C HIS A 219 4.13 12.52 -12.93
N ALA A 220 3.35 13.54 -13.28
CA ALA A 220 3.65 14.93 -12.91
C ALA A 220 3.67 15.13 -11.38
N ASP A 221 2.82 14.39 -10.67
CA ASP A 221 2.76 14.41 -9.20
C ASP A 221 3.80 13.51 -8.52
N LEU A 222 4.68 12.83 -9.26
CA LEU A 222 5.78 12.09 -8.64
C LEU A 222 6.75 13.11 -8.03
N GLY A 223 6.83 13.11 -6.70
CA GLY A 223 7.57 14.12 -5.94
C GLY A 223 8.22 13.56 -4.68
N ASP A 224 8.86 14.46 -3.94
CA ASP A 224 9.67 14.14 -2.77
C ASP A 224 9.08 14.73 -1.48
N TRP A 225 9.00 13.89 -0.45
CA TRP A 225 8.55 14.33 0.87
C TRP A 225 9.35 15.52 1.40
N GLY A 226 8.65 16.53 1.89
CA GLY A 226 9.23 17.75 2.46
C GLY A 226 9.62 18.81 1.43
N VAL A 227 9.49 18.55 0.12
CA VAL A 227 9.62 19.58 -0.93
C VAL A 227 8.33 20.39 -1.00
N GLU A 228 8.46 21.73 -0.96
CA GLU A 228 7.34 22.67 -0.79
C GLU A 228 6.28 22.53 -1.90
N GLU A 229 6.70 22.19 -3.11
CA GLU A 229 5.83 22.03 -4.28
C GLU A 229 5.20 20.64 -4.39
N ASP A 230 5.70 19.64 -3.64
CA ASP A 230 5.29 18.25 -3.77
C ASP A 230 4.28 17.84 -2.70
N ARG A 231 3.42 16.90 -3.05
CA ARG A 231 2.44 16.31 -2.13
C ARG A 231 2.54 14.79 -2.16
N GLU A 232 2.40 14.17 -1.00
CA GLU A 232 2.44 12.71 -0.88
C GLU A 232 1.17 12.06 -1.42
N TRP A 233 0.01 12.65 -1.09
CA TRP A 233 -1.29 12.01 -1.28
C TRP A 233 -1.65 11.68 -2.75
N PRO A 234 -1.29 12.48 -3.78
CA PRO A 234 -1.55 12.12 -5.17
C PRO A 234 -0.72 10.90 -5.63
N GLN A 235 0.41 10.63 -4.96
CA GLN A 235 1.30 9.53 -5.31
C GLN A 235 0.80 8.15 -4.85
N TYR A 236 -0.15 8.13 -3.91
CA TYR A 236 -0.76 6.90 -3.40
C TYR A 236 -1.50 6.17 -4.52
N MET A 237 -2.20 6.93 -5.37
CA MET A 237 -2.79 6.45 -6.62
C MET A 237 -2.73 7.60 -7.63
N PHE A 238 -1.84 7.50 -8.61
CA PHE A 238 -1.71 8.50 -9.67
C PHE A 238 -2.93 8.52 -10.59
N SER A 239 -3.28 9.70 -11.09
CA SER A 239 -4.30 9.80 -12.12
C SER A 239 -3.84 9.18 -13.45
N SER A 240 -4.78 8.63 -14.21
CA SER A 240 -4.66 8.43 -15.66
C SER A 240 -5.61 9.36 -16.42
N ASP A 241 -6.73 9.74 -15.81
CA ASP A 241 -7.66 10.79 -16.24
C ASP A 241 -7.93 11.74 -15.07
N ASP A 242 -7.38 12.96 -15.13
CA ASP A 242 -7.50 13.97 -14.06
C ASP A 242 -8.96 14.29 -13.68
N LYS A 243 -9.93 14.02 -14.57
CA LYS A 243 -11.37 14.20 -14.26
C LYS A 243 -11.96 13.12 -13.36
N GLN A 244 -11.25 12.01 -13.21
CA GLN A 244 -11.64 10.87 -12.38
C GLN A 244 -10.80 10.77 -11.10
N ALA A 245 -9.70 11.51 -11.01
CA ALA A 245 -8.97 11.71 -9.77
C ALA A 245 -9.60 12.85 -8.94
N PRO A 246 -9.42 12.84 -7.61
CA PRO A 246 -9.90 13.93 -6.77
C PRO A 246 -9.03 15.18 -6.92
N ASP A 247 -9.68 16.36 -7.01
CA ASP A 247 -8.99 17.66 -7.10
C ASP A 247 -8.33 18.10 -5.76
N GLU A 248 -8.82 17.57 -4.64
CA GLU A 248 -8.31 17.82 -3.28
C GLU A 248 -8.27 16.49 -2.52
N CYS A 249 -7.38 16.35 -1.53
CA CYS A 249 -7.27 15.12 -0.76
C CYS A 249 -8.60 14.79 -0.02
N PRO A 250 -9.28 13.66 -0.31
CA PRO A 250 -10.60 13.36 0.26
C PRO A 250 -10.62 12.97 1.74
N ILE A 251 -9.46 12.93 2.40
CA ILE A 251 -9.33 12.50 3.79
C ILE A 251 -9.43 13.67 4.76
N ASN A 252 -10.10 13.44 5.89
CA ASN A 252 -10.15 14.39 7.00
C ASN A 252 -9.36 13.85 8.19
N ILE A 253 -8.23 14.50 8.48
CA ILE A 253 -7.36 14.16 9.60
C ILE A 253 -7.73 14.97 10.83
N THR A 254 -7.95 14.28 11.96
CA THR A 254 -8.13 14.92 13.26
C THR A 254 -7.21 14.27 14.29
N ARG A 255 -6.71 15.09 15.22
CA ARG A 255 -5.90 14.63 16.36
C ARG A 255 -6.76 14.08 17.50
N GLU A 256 -8.09 14.16 17.40
CA GLU A 256 -9.00 13.56 18.37
C GLU A 256 -8.82 12.04 18.38
N TYR A 257 -8.66 11.47 19.57
CA TYR A 257 -8.31 10.07 19.75
C TYR A 257 -8.77 9.56 21.15
N PRO A 258 -9.32 8.33 21.27
CA PRO A 258 -9.73 7.44 20.18
C PRO A 258 -11.01 7.96 19.50
N LYS A 259 -11.06 7.85 18.17
CA LYS A 259 -12.26 8.20 17.38
C LYS A 259 -13.30 7.06 17.41
N SER A 260 -12.81 5.83 17.60
CA SER A 260 -13.63 4.63 17.76
C SER A 260 -12.85 3.56 18.50
N ASN A 261 -13.53 2.79 19.36
CA ASN A 261 -12.91 1.65 20.06
C ASN A 261 -13.13 0.31 19.32
N ARG A 262 -13.72 0.31 18.11
CA ARG A 262 -14.13 -0.93 17.44
C ARG A 262 -12.98 -1.90 17.12
N LEU A 263 -11.77 -1.40 16.83
CA LEU A 263 -10.62 -2.31 16.65
C LEU A 263 -10.31 -3.06 17.95
N LEU A 264 -10.38 -2.38 19.09
CA LEU A 264 -10.11 -2.92 20.44
C LEU A 264 -11.25 -3.81 20.96
N ASP A 265 -12.51 -3.41 20.74
CA ASP A 265 -13.69 -4.06 21.33
C ASP A 265 -14.03 -5.38 20.60
N ASP A 266 -13.92 -5.41 19.27
CA ASP A 266 -14.31 -6.58 18.47
C ASP A 266 -13.26 -7.71 18.54
N GLU A 267 -12.06 -7.49 19.11
CA GLU A 267 -11.11 -8.58 19.45
C GLU A 267 -11.65 -9.50 20.54
N ASN A 268 -12.38 -8.93 21.52
CA ASN A 268 -12.99 -9.71 22.61
C ASN A 268 -14.18 -10.57 22.16
N LEU A 269 -14.69 -10.37 20.94
CA LEU A 269 -15.80 -11.16 20.37
C LEU A 269 -15.34 -12.38 19.58
N LEU A 270 -14.04 -12.50 19.27
CA LEU A 270 -13.45 -13.61 18.51
C LEU A 270 -12.91 -14.74 19.41
N SER A 271 -13.47 -14.92 20.62
CA SER A 271 -13.24 -16.17 21.36
C SER A 271 -13.96 -17.32 20.62
N PRO A 272 -13.26 -18.36 20.15
CA PRO A 272 -13.91 -19.48 19.47
C PRO A 272 -14.88 -20.18 20.44
N PRO A 273 -16.00 -20.74 19.95
CA PRO A 273 -16.81 -21.63 20.77
C PRO A 273 -15.96 -22.82 21.23
N ALA A 274 -16.12 -23.17 22.50
CA ALA A 274 -15.43 -24.26 23.19
C ALA A 274 -15.60 -25.63 22.52
#